data_AF-A0A085N0R5-F1
#
_entry.id   AF-A0A085N0R5-F1
#
_cell.length_a   1.000
_cell.length_b   1.000
_cell.length_c   1.000
_cell.angle_alpha   90.00
_cell.angle_beta   90.00
_cell.angle_gamma   90.00
#
_symmetry.space_group_name_H-M   'P 1'
#
loop_
_entity.id
_entity.type
_entity.pdbx_description
1 polymer ?
#
loop_
_entity_poly.entity_id
_entity_poly.type
_entity_poly.pdbx_seq_one_letter_code
_entity_poly.pdbx_strand_id
1 'polypeptide(L)'
;MDPSAQVLLAYSMNGHALPTEHGFPLRVIVPGVVAARSVKWLGSISISEQESESPWQRSDYKMTAPIPQRTTFDFSALQSIQELPVTSAICSPSNGCTFPAGTKEVKVQGYAWSGGGRHVVRVEVSTDNGKTWQSAAIRNDISQPLFRRWAWVQWSATGTIFCTRTRFFFMLPPLKRSKKDLGYKEMQVDVIL
;
A
#
# COMPACT_ATOMS: atom_id res chain seq x y z
N MET A 1 -17.36 -14.69 9.37
CA MET A 1 -16.32 -13.82 9.97
C MET A 1 -14.96 -14.46 9.72
N ASP A 2 -13.96 -13.67 9.32
CA ASP A 2 -12.60 -14.16 9.07
C ASP A 2 -11.68 -13.78 10.24
N PRO A 3 -11.28 -14.74 11.10
CA PRO A 3 -10.40 -14.47 12.23
C PRO A 3 -8.97 -14.07 11.80
N SER A 4 -8.59 -14.28 10.54
CA SER A 4 -7.28 -13.91 10.02
C SER A 4 -7.14 -12.44 9.65
N ALA A 5 -8.26 -11.72 9.51
CA ALA A 5 -8.28 -10.30 9.11
C ALA A 5 -7.78 -9.33 10.20
N GLN A 6 -7.75 -9.78 11.47
CA GLN A 6 -7.20 -9.02 12.61
C GLN A 6 -7.71 -7.57 12.74
N VAL A 7 -9.00 -7.35 12.49
CA VAL A 7 -9.65 -6.04 12.73
C VAL A 7 -9.71 -5.76 14.23
N LEU A 8 -9.32 -4.55 14.64
CA LEU A 8 -9.19 -4.17 16.05
C LEU A 8 -10.08 -2.98 16.40
N LEU A 9 -10.60 -3.00 17.63
CA LEU A 9 -10.95 -1.79 18.37
C LEU A 9 -9.73 -1.41 19.22
N ALA A 10 -9.02 -0.37 18.81
CA ALA A 10 -7.80 0.08 19.46
C ALA A 10 -8.10 1.26 20.39
N TYR A 11 -7.57 1.18 21.61
CA TYR A 11 -7.57 2.26 22.60
C TYR A 11 -6.15 2.74 22.98
N SER A 12 -5.12 2.04 22.48
CA SER A 12 -3.71 2.36 22.67
C SER A 12 -2.93 2.25 21.36
N MET A 13 -1.84 3.00 21.27
CA MET A 13 -0.90 3.02 20.15
C MET A 13 0.52 3.13 20.71
N ASN A 14 1.41 2.22 20.29
CA ASN A 14 2.81 2.18 20.71
C ASN A 14 3.01 2.20 22.24
N GLY A 15 2.17 1.47 22.97
CA GLY A 15 2.25 1.37 24.44
C GLY A 15 1.62 2.52 25.22
N HIS A 16 1.11 3.55 24.54
CA HIS A 16 0.45 4.70 25.18
C HIS A 16 -1.03 4.76 24.81
N ALA A 17 -1.83 5.49 25.59
CA ALA A 17 -3.19 5.81 25.20
C ALA A 17 -3.20 6.50 23.82
N LEU A 18 -4.27 6.32 23.04
CA LEU A 18 -4.37 6.99 21.74
C LEU A 18 -4.27 8.52 21.92
N PRO A 19 -3.45 9.21 21.10
CA PRO A 19 -3.57 10.65 20.96
C PRO A 19 -4.95 11.06 20.43
N THR A 20 -5.41 12.27 20.76
CA THR A 20 -6.70 12.78 20.28
C THR A 20 -6.76 12.80 18.76
N GLU A 21 -5.72 13.25 18.06
CA GLU A 21 -5.67 13.22 16.59
C GLU A 21 -5.71 11.82 16.00
N HIS A 22 -5.42 10.79 16.80
CA HIS A 22 -5.42 9.40 16.39
C HIS A 22 -6.66 8.64 16.82
N GLY A 23 -7.65 9.29 17.45
CA GLY A 23 -8.98 8.73 17.66
C GLY A 23 -9.28 8.34 19.10
N PHE A 24 -8.63 8.95 20.09
CA PHE A 24 -9.00 8.76 21.51
C PHE A 24 -10.51 8.94 21.75
N PRO A 25 -11.16 8.12 22.58
CA PRO A 25 -10.60 7.01 23.34
C PRO A 25 -10.51 5.71 22.56
N LEU A 26 -11.19 5.61 21.42
CA LEU A 26 -11.38 4.36 20.71
C LEU A 26 -11.47 4.59 19.19
N ARG A 27 -10.79 3.73 18.44
CA ARG A 27 -10.88 3.70 16.97
C ARG A 27 -10.97 2.28 16.44
N VAL A 28 -11.44 2.16 15.21
CA VAL A 28 -11.28 0.95 14.41
C VAL A 28 -9.93 0.97 13.71
N ILE A 29 -9.26 -0.18 13.66
CA ILE A 29 -8.12 -0.45 12.77
C ILE A 29 -8.50 -1.64 11.89
N VAL A 30 -8.48 -1.43 10.57
CA VAL A 30 -8.75 -2.46 9.56
C VAL A 30 -7.48 -2.72 8.75
N PRO A 31 -6.65 -3.72 9.11
CA PRO A 31 -5.40 -3.98 8.43
C PRO A 31 -5.58 -4.31 6.95
N GLY A 32 -4.67 -3.83 6.09
CA GLY A 32 -4.71 -4.12 4.65
C GLY A 32 -5.78 -3.36 3.84
N VAL A 33 -6.57 -2.52 4.51
CA VAL A 33 -7.65 -1.70 3.91
C VAL A 33 -7.27 -0.23 3.96
N VAL A 34 -7.82 0.57 3.05
CA VAL A 34 -7.64 2.03 3.03
C VAL A 34 -7.99 2.65 4.39
N ALA A 35 -7.16 3.61 4.83
CA ALA A 35 -7.26 4.22 6.15
C ALA A 35 -8.63 4.87 6.43
N ALA A 36 -9.39 5.26 5.40
CA ALA A 36 -10.74 5.79 5.52
C ALA A 36 -11.72 4.83 6.24
N ARG A 37 -11.45 3.52 6.24
CA ARG A 37 -12.27 2.52 6.95
C ARG A 37 -11.83 2.30 8.41
N SER A 38 -10.71 2.87 8.81
CA SER A 38 -10.20 2.83 10.19
C SER A 38 -10.71 4.04 10.98
N VAL A 39 -12.03 4.06 11.22
CA VAL A 39 -12.78 5.16 11.83
C VAL A 39 -12.21 5.55 13.20
N LYS A 40 -11.87 6.83 13.36
CA LYS A 40 -11.44 7.45 14.62
C LYS A 40 -12.65 7.94 15.42
N TRP A 41 -12.49 8.12 16.73
CA TRP A 41 -13.54 8.65 17.62
C TRP A 41 -14.84 7.84 17.52
N LEU A 42 -14.70 6.52 17.68
CA LEU A 42 -15.78 5.58 17.41
C LEU A 42 -16.97 5.81 18.34
N GLY A 43 -18.11 6.23 17.79
CA GLY A 43 -19.34 6.49 18.53
C GLY A 43 -20.32 5.31 18.57
N SER A 44 -20.45 4.59 17.45
CA SER A 44 -21.38 3.45 17.34
C SER A 44 -20.88 2.41 16.34
N ILE A 45 -21.37 1.18 16.50
CA ILE A 45 -21.19 0.09 15.54
C ILE A 45 -22.59 -0.46 15.25
N SER A 46 -22.97 -0.49 13.98
CA SER A 46 -24.25 -1.02 13.52
C SER A 46 -24.01 -2.13 12.49
N ILE A 47 -24.80 -3.19 12.57
CA ILE A 47 -24.80 -4.27 11.59
C ILE A 47 -25.89 -3.96 10.57
N SER A 48 -25.58 -4.07 9.28
CA SER A 48 -26.48 -3.75 8.18
C SER A 48 -26.23 -4.73 7.02
N GLU A 49 -27.28 -5.00 6.25
CA GLU A 49 -27.18 -5.75 4.99
C GLU A 49 -26.61 -4.89 3.84
N GLN A 50 -26.67 -3.56 3.99
CA GLN A 50 -26.19 -2.58 3.01
C GLN A 50 -24.94 -1.86 3.51
N GLU A 51 -24.14 -1.32 2.58
CA GLU A 51 -23.00 -0.44 2.91
C GLU A 51 -23.45 0.80 3.70
N SER A 52 -22.50 1.48 4.37
CA SER A 52 -22.79 2.74 5.06
C SER A 52 -23.28 3.80 4.08
N GLU A 53 -24.38 4.47 4.41
CA GLU A 53 -24.94 5.61 3.67
C GLU A 53 -24.17 6.93 3.92
N SER A 54 -23.08 6.89 4.68
CA SER A 54 -22.23 8.06 4.91
C SER A 54 -21.69 8.63 3.58
N PRO A 55 -21.62 9.96 3.42
CA PRO A 55 -21.04 10.58 2.22
C PRO A 55 -19.61 10.12 1.91
N TRP A 56 -18.78 9.85 2.93
CA TRP A 56 -17.41 9.34 2.74
C TRP A 56 -17.34 7.89 2.22
N GLN A 57 -18.43 7.13 2.32
CA GLN A 57 -18.55 5.78 1.76
C GLN A 57 -19.24 5.81 0.39
N ARG A 58 -20.29 6.62 0.24
CA ARG A 58 -21.13 6.65 -0.97
C ARG A 58 -20.54 7.50 -2.08
N SER A 59 -19.91 8.63 -1.74
CA SER A 59 -19.50 9.66 -2.71
C SER A 59 -18.02 10.01 -2.65
N ASP A 60 -17.22 9.28 -1.87
CA ASP A 60 -15.77 9.47 -1.76
C ASP A 60 -15.06 8.11 -1.69
N TYR A 61 -13.73 8.11 -1.79
CA TYR A 61 -12.88 6.92 -1.75
C TYR A 61 -13.41 5.81 -2.68
N LYS A 62 -13.69 6.18 -3.94
CA LYS A 62 -14.13 5.27 -5.01
C LYS A 62 -12.99 4.98 -5.98
N MET A 63 -12.93 3.76 -6.50
CA MET A 63 -11.98 3.42 -7.55
C MET A 63 -12.52 3.91 -8.90
N THR A 64 -11.70 4.65 -9.65
CA THR A 64 -12.07 5.14 -10.99
C THR A 64 -11.11 4.57 -12.03
N ALA A 65 -11.61 4.27 -13.22
CA ALA A 65 -10.72 4.21 -14.39
C ALA A 65 -10.20 5.62 -14.73
N PRO A 66 -9.14 5.79 -15.54
CA PRO A 66 -8.78 7.09 -16.08
C PRO A 66 -9.94 7.62 -16.93
N ILE A 67 -10.66 8.63 -16.45
CA ILE A 67 -11.85 9.15 -17.14
C ILE A 67 -11.43 10.35 -18.00
N PRO A 68 -11.88 10.45 -19.27
CA PRO A 68 -11.79 11.70 -20.01
C PRO A 68 -12.55 12.81 -19.27
N GLN A 69 -11.98 14.03 -19.26
CA GLN A 69 -12.31 15.17 -18.37
C GLN A 69 -13.77 15.72 -18.40
N ARG A 70 -14.74 15.04 -19.03
CA ARG A 70 -16.06 15.62 -19.37
C ARG A 70 -17.28 14.70 -19.18
N THR A 71 -17.36 13.91 -18.12
CA THR A 71 -18.62 13.22 -17.78
C THR A 71 -19.07 13.48 -16.35
N THR A 72 -20.39 13.64 -16.17
CA THR A 72 -21.05 13.61 -14.87
C THR A 72 -20.74 12.28 -14.19
N PHE A 73 -20.29 12.33 -12.95
CA PHE A 73 -19.73 11.19 -12.26
C PHE A 73 -20.81 10.49 -11.42
N ASP A 74 -21.20 9.30 -11.84
CA ASP A 74 -22.13 8.46 -11.07
C ASP A 74 -21.36 7.62 -10.05
N PHE A 75 -21.31 8.10 -8.80
CA PHE A 75 -20.66 7.41 -7.69
C PHE A 75 -21.31 6.06 -7.34
N SER A 76 -22.59 5.86 -7.69
CA SER A 76 -23.32 4.63 -7.39
C SER A 76 -22.83 3.45 -8.23
N ALA A 77 -22.30 3.74 -9.43
CA ALA A 77 -21.71 2.75 -10.33
C ALA A 77 -20.28 2.34 -9.93
N LEU A 78 -19.67 3.00 -8.94
CA LEU A 78 -18.28 2.78 -8.57
C LEU A 78 -18.11 2.01 -7.27
N GLN A 79 -17.12 1.13 -7.28
CA GLN A 79 -16.75 0.35 -6.12
C GLN A 79 -16.01 1.22 -5.11
N SER A 80 -16.44 1.12 -3.85
CA SER A 80 -15.76 1.69 -2.70
C SER A 80 -14.38 1.07 -2.53
N ILE A 81 -13.35 1.89 -2.37
CA ILE A 81 -12.00 1.41 -2.10
C ILE A 81 -12.02 0.68 -0.76
N GLN A 82 -11.53 -0.55 -0.78
CA GLN A 82 -11.32 -1.38 0.39
C GLN A 82 -9.83 -1.68 0.48
N GLU A 83 -9.40 -2.83 -0.03
CA GLU A 83 -7.98 -3.15 -0.13
C GLU A 83 -7.26 -2.24 -1.13
N LEU A 84 -6.09 -1.76 -0.74
CA LEU A 84 -5.25 -0.95 -1.61
C LEU A 84 -4.38 -1.84 -2.51
N PRO A 85 -4.05 -1.36 -3.72
CA PRO A 85 -3.10 -2.03 -4.58
C PRO A 85 -1.69 -2.05 -3.96
N VAL A 86 -0.77 -2.79 -4.59
CA VAL A 86 0.65 -2.68 -4.24
C VAL A 86 1.13 -1.25 -4.49
N THR A 87 1.97 -0.74 -3.61
CA THR A 87 2.58 0.59 -3.70
C THR A 87 4.00 0.54 -3.16
N SER A 88 4.79 1.54 -3.53
CA SER A 88 6.13 1.74 -3.02
C SER A 88 6.58 3.17 -3.32
N ALA A 89 7.54 3.64 -2.54
CA ALA A 89 8.18 4.92 -2.76
C ALA A 89 9.68 4.83 -2.47
N ILE A 90 10.45 5.65 -3.17
CA ILE A 90 11.85 5.93 -2.86
C ILE A 90 11.87 6.97 -1.74
N CYS A 91 12.62 6.71 -0.67
CA CYS A 91 12.82 7.65 0.44
C CYS A 91 14.22 8.25 0.47
N SER A 92 15.19 7.56 -0.15
CA SER A 92 16.57 8.02 -0.27
C SER A 92 17.13 7.57 -1.63
N PRO A 93 17.87 8.43 -2.35
CA PRO A 93 18.12 9.84 -2.04
C PRO A 93 16.85 10.71 -2.16
N SER A 94 16.87 11.90 -1.56
CA SER A 94 15.76 12.85 -1.68
C SER A 94 15.69 13.42 -3.09
N ASN A 95 14.48 13.81 -3.51
CA ASN A 95 14.26 14.49 -4.79
C ASN A 95 15.17 15.73 -4.92
N GLY A 96 15.85 15.89 -6.06
CA GLY A 96 16.77 17.00 -6.32
C GLY A 96 18.12 16.95 -5.57
N CYS A 97 18.47 15.84 -4.92
CA CYS A 97 19.79 15.68 -4.31
C CYS A 97 20.91 15.68 -5.38
N THR A 98 22.02 16.37 -5.11
CA THR A 98 23.20 16.37 -5.96
C THR A 98 24.29 15.50 -5.38
N PHE A 99 25.06 14.85 -6.25
CA PHE A 99 26.18 14.01 -5.86
C PHE A 99 27.51 14.65 -6.26
N PRO A 100 28.58 14.46 -5.49
CA PRO A 100 29.92 14.88 -5.88
C PRO A 100 30.31 14.31 -7.24
N ALA A 101 31.06 15.09 -8.02
CA ALA A 101 31.61 14.64 -9.29
C ALA A 101 32.45 13.36 -9.09
N GLY A 102 32.22 12.35 -9.91
CA GLY A 102 32.88 11.04 -9.81
C GLY A 102 32.18 10.02 -8.91
N THR A 103 31.01 10.34 -8.34
CA THR A 103 30.17 9.34 -7.66
C THR A 103 29.75 8.25 -8.64
N LYS A 104 30.21 7.02 -8.42
CA LYS A 104 29.92 5.87 -9.29
C LYS A 104 28.69 5.08 -8.87
N GLU A 105 28.41 5.09 -7.57
CA GLU A 105 27.33 4.30 -6.96
C GLU A 105 26.56 5.15 -5.97
N VAL A 106 25.24 5.01 -6.00
CA VAL A 106 24.34 5.63 -5.04
C VAL A 106 23.46 4.53 -4.46
N LYS A 107 23.33 4.55 -3.14
CA LYS A 107 22.41 3.68 -2.42
C LYS A 107 21.00 4.27 -2.47
N VAL A 108 20.08 3.53 -3.08
CA VAL A 108 18.66 3.86 -3.14
C VAL A 108 17.91 3.03 -2.11
N GLN A 109 17.04 3.67 -1.35
CA GLN A 109 16.24 3.01 -0.32
C GLN A 109 14.82 3.51 -0.36
N GLY A 110 13.90 2.63 0.01
CA GLY A 110 12.49 2.95 0.05
C GLY A 110 11.69 1.94 0.83
N TYR A 111 10.38 2.01 0.65
CA TYR A 111 9.45 1.04 1.21
C TYR A 111 8.49 0.53 0.16
N ALA A 112 7.96 -0.67 0.37
CA ALA A 112 6.88 -1.22 -0.42
C ALA A 112 5.79 -1.80 0.49
N TRP A 113 4.55 -1.79 0.04
CA TRP A 113 3.40 -2.31 0.79
C TRP A 113 2.29 -2.79 -0.16
N SER A 114 1.44 -3.70 0.31
CA SER A 114 0.25 -4.14 -0.42
C SER A 114 -0.91 -4.33 0.54
N GLY A 115 -2.12 -3.97 0.11
CA GLY A 115 -3.35 -4.23 0.86
C GLY A 115 -3.68 -5.73 0.99
N GLY A 116 -4.75 -6.04 1.73
CA GLY A 116 -5.27 -7.41 1.87
C GLY A 116 -4.30 -8.41 2.50
N GLY A 117 -3.25 -7.94 3.19
CA GLY A 117 -2.27 -8.80 3.88
C GLY A 117 -1.29 -9.50 2.95
N ARG A 118 -1.20 -9.04 1.70
CA ARG A 118 -0.35 -9.63 0.65
C ARG A 118 1.12 -9.31 0.90
N HIS A 119 1.97 -10.30 0.64
CA HIS A 119 3.41 -10.15 0.73
C HIS A 119 3.98 -9.50 -0.54
N VAL A 120 4.83 -8.49 -0.36
CA VAL A 120 5.68 -7.96 -1.44
C VAL A 120 6.82 -8.95 -1.66
N VAL A 121 6.84 -9.60 -2.82
CA VAL A 121 7.82 -10.67 -3.11
C VAL A 121 9.06 -10.15 -3.81
N ARG A 122 8.94 -9.03 -4.53
CA ARG A 122 10.05 -8.45 -5.30
C ARG A 122 9.84 -6.95 -5.50
N VAL A 123 10.93 -6.22 -5.36
CA VAL A 123 11.08 -4.81 -5.72
C VAL A 123 12.18 -4.74 -6.77
N GLU A 124 11.93 -4.08 -7.88
CA GLU A 124 12.92 -3.81 -8.91
C GLU A 124 13.13 -2.30 -9.06
N VAL A 125 14.38 -1.91 -9.23
CA VAL A 125 14.82 -0.53 -9.39
C VAL A 125 15.51 -0.42 -10.74
N SER A 126 15.11 0.57 -11.52
CA SER A 126 15.77 0.97 -12.76
C SER A 126 16.50 2.27 -12.53
N THR A 127 17.70 2.43 -13.09
CA THR A 127 18.49 3.68 -13.03
C THR A 127 18.66 4.35 -14.40
N ASP A 128 18.01 3.81 -15.43
CA ASP A 128 18.10 4.20 -16.84
C ASP A 128 16.72 4.48 -17.47
N ASN A 129 15.81 5.07 -16.67
CA ASN A 129 14.45 5.43 -17.07
C ASN A 129 13.59 4.22 -17.51
N GLY A 130 13.77 3.08 -16.85
CA GLY A 130 12.94 1.88 -17.02
C GLY A 130 13.41 0.91 -18.11
N LYS A 131 14.60 1.10 -18.68
CA LYS A 131 15.13 0.22 -19.74
C LYS A 131 15.68 -1.08 -19.16
N THR A 132 16.43 -1.00 -18.06
CA THR A 132 16.95 -2.14 -17.31
C THR A 132 16.50 -2.08 -15.86
N TRP A 133 16.35 -3.25 -15.25
CA TRP A 133 15.78 -3.44 -13.93
C TRP A 133 16.70 -4.30 -13.08
N GLN A 134 16.91 -3.89 -11.84
CA GLN A 134 17.77 -4.55 -10.87
C GLN A 134 16.93 -4.91 -9.65
N SER A 135 17.03 -6.16 -9.17
CA SER A 135 16.30 -6.56 -7.96
C SER A 135 16.88 -5.85 -6.73
N ALA A 136 16.03 -5.19 -5.95
CA ALA A 136 16.41 -4.65 -4.66
C ALA A 136 16.41 -5.74 -3.58
N ALA A 137 17.26 -5.56 -2.59
CA ALA A 137 17.24 -6.36 -1.37
C ALA A 137 16.07 -5.91 -0.49
N ILE A 138 15.12 -6.80 -0.21
CA ILE A 138 14.02 -6.56 0.74
C ILE A 138 14.47 -6.99 2.14
N ARG A 139 14.26 -6.12 3.12
CA ARG A 139 14.52 -6.41 4.52
C ARG A 139 13.44 -7.38 5.04
N ASN A 140 13.87 -8.54 5.52
CA ASN A 140 13.00 -9.61 6.04
C ASN A 140 13.18 -9.80 7.55
N ASP A 141 13.35 -8.71 8.29
CA ASP A 141 13.61 -8.74 9.73
C ASP A 141 12.38 -9.07 10.58
N ILE A 142 11.18 -9.02 10.01
CA ILE A 142 9.93 -9.35 10.69
C ILE A 142 9.31 -10.59 10.03
N SER A 143 9.29 -11.70 10.76
CA SER A 143 8.55 -12.89 10.36
C SER A 143 7.05 -12.64 10.54
N GLN A 144 6.33 -12.49 9.42
CA GLN A 144 4.87 -12.41 9.42
C GLN A 144 4.30 -13.58 8.60
N PRO A 145 3.25 -14.26 9.11
CA PRO A 145 2.58 -15.32 8.37
C PRO A 145 2.14 -14.84 6.98
N LEU A 146 2.15 -15.76 6.02
CA LEU A 146 1.57 -15.49 4.71
C LEU A 146 0.11 -15.03 4.86
N PHE A 147 -0.30 -14.06 4.04
CA PHE A 147 -1.63 -13.43 4.09
C PHE A 147 -1.93 -12.62 5.36
N ARG A 148 -0.94 -12.35 6.22
CA ARG A 148 -1.05 -11.44 7.38
C ARG A 148 0.07 -10.39 7.40
N ARG A 149 0.44 -9.92 6.22
CA ARG A 149 1.50 -8.93 6.02
C ARG A 149 0.90 -7.53 6.02
N TRP A 150 0.67 -6.96 7.21
CA TRP A 150 -0.02 -5.67 7.36
C TRP A 150 0.91 -4.48 7.29
N ALA A 151 2.21 -4.70 7.53
CA ALA A 151 3.22 -3.66 7.54
C ALA A 151 3.93 -3.54 6.19
N TRP A 152 4.34 -2.33 5.86
CA TRP A 152 5.32 -2.03 4.84
C TRP A 152 6.66 -2.77 5.09
N VAL A 153 7.35 -3.10 4.01
CA VAL A 153 8.71 -3.65 4.03
C VAL A 153 9.69 -2.60 3.49
N GLN A 154 10.89 -2.56 4.06
CA GLN A 154 11.97 -1.72 3.55
C GLN A 154 12.75 -2.45 2.46
N TRP A 155 13.23 -1.71 1.47
CA TRP A 155 14.08 -2.25 0.42
C TRP A 155 15.27 -1.33 0.15
N SER A 156 16.34 -1.89 -0.40
CA SER A 156 17.51 -1.12 -0.84
C SER A 156 18.16 -1.72 -2.09
N ALA A 157 18.67 -0.87 -2.97
CA ALA A 157 19.48 -1.22 -4.12
C ALA A 157 20.69 -0.27 -4.22
N THR A 158 21.74 -0.70 -4.91
CA THR A 158 22.91 0.15 -5.19
C THR A 158 23.12 0.15 -6.69
N GLY A 159 23.26 1.33 -7.29
CA GLY A 159 23.49 1.45 -8.72
C GLY A 159 23.99 2.84 -9.11
N THR A 160 24.45 2.96 -10.36
CA THR A 160 24.85 4.24 -10.97
C THR A 160 23.58 4.94 -11.46
N ILE A 161 23.27 6.14 -10.93
CA ILE A 161 22.00 6.83 -11.20
C ILE A 161 22.15 7.93 -12.25
N PHE A 162 21.29 7.87 -13.28
CA PHE A 162 20.92 9.02 -14.10
C PHE A 162 19.40 9.31 -14.07
N CYS A 163 18.54 8.32 -13.75
CA CYS A 163 17.09 8.50 -13.56
C CYS A 163 16.50 7.24 -12.89
N THR A 164 15.93 7.32 -11.68
CA THR A 164 15.39 6.12 -11.02
C THR A 164 13.92 5.89 -11.32
N ARG A 165 13.51 4.67 -11.72
CA ARG A 165 12.12 4.20 -11.69
C ARG A 165 12.02 2.93 -10.84
N THR A 166 10.82 2.60 -10.33
CA THR A 166 10.61 1.39 -9.53
C THR A 166 9.44 0.54 -10.03
N ARG A 167 9.59 -0.79 -10.06
CA ARG A 167 8.55 -1.78 -10.43
C ARG A 167 8.43 -2.86 -9.35
N PHE A 168 7.23 -3.42 -9.21
CA PHE A 168 6.90 -4.30 -8.09
C PHE A 168 6.09 -5.51 -8.51
N PHE A 169 6.32 -6.60 -7.79
CA PHE A 169 5.56 -7.83 -7.90
C PHE A 169 5.01 -8.20 -6.54
N PHE A 170 3.72 -8.52 -6.50
CA PHE A 170 3.05 -9.00 -5.30
C PHE A 170 2.30 -10.29 -5.59
N MET A 171 2.18 -11.10 -4.54
CA MET A 171 1.49 -12.37 -4.60
C MET A 171 -0.02 -12.14 -4.47
N LEU A 172 -0.79 -12.60 -5.45
CA LEU A 172 -2.24 -12.70 -5.27
C LEU A 172 -2.60 -13.97 -4.49
N PRO A 173 -3.64 -13.94 -3.65
CA PRO A 173 -4.26 -15.18 -3.21
C PRO A 173 -4.78 -15.93 -4.45
N PRO A 174 -4.82 -17.28 -4.41
CA PRO A 174 -5.34 -18.06 -5.53
C PRO A 174 -6.78 -17.62 -5.83
N LEU A 175 -7.06 -17.34 -7.11
CA LEU A 175 -8.43 -17.19 -7.58
C LEU A 175 -9.20 -18.46 -7.19
N LYS A 176 -10.46 -18.32 -6.77
CA LYS A 176 -11.35 -19.42 -6.33
C LYS A 176 -11.51 -20.59 -7.32
N ARG A 177 -10.83 -20.57 -8.48
CA ARG A 177 -10.93 -21.56 -9.56
C ARG A 177 -9.77 -22.55 -9.69
N SER A 178 -8.69 -22.47 -8.92
CA SER A 178 -7.64 -23.51 -8.92
C SER A 178 -6.69 -23.36 -7.73
N LYS A 179 -6.43 -24.45 -6.99
CA LYS A 179 -5.44 -24.50 -5.90
C LYS A 179 -3.98 -24.52 -6.39
N LYS A 180 -3.71 -24.38 -7.70
CA LYS A 180 -2.37 -24.63 -8.28
C LYS A 180 -1.64 -23.42 -8.85
N ASP A 181 -2.27 -22.25 -8.98
CA ASP A 181 -1.66 -21.11 -9.67
C ASP A 181 -1.57 -19.88 -8.77
N LEU A 182 -0.41 -19.63 -8.16
CA LEU A 182 -0.08 -18.32 -7.61
C LEU A 182 0.21 -17.36 -8.77
N GLY A 183 -0.78 -16.52 -9.09
CA GLY A 183 -0.59 -15.44 -10.07
C GLY A 183 0.11 -14.23 -9.44
N TYR A 184 1.10 -13.69 -10.14
CA TYR A 184 1.69 -12.38 -9.82
C TYR A 184 0.96 -11.31 -10.63
N LYS A 185 0.63 -10.18 -10.00
CA LYS A 185 0.20 -8.96 -10.73
C LYS A 185 1.32 -7.94 -10.67
N GLU A 186 1.59 -7.34 -11.82
CA GLU A 186 2.53 -6.23 -11.99
C GLU A 186 1.78 -4.91 -11.81
N MET A 187 2.40 -3.97 -11.10
CA MET A 187 1.98 -2.57 -11.10
C MET A 187 3.23 -1.70 -11.10
N GLN A 188 3.33 -0.82 -12.10
CA GLN A 188 4.43 0.12 -12.23
C GLN A 188 4.06 1.41 -11.51
N VAL A 189 4.95 1.90 -10.66
CA VAL A 189 4.83 3.21 -10.00
C VAL A 189 6.04 4.03 -10.44
N ASP A 190 5.81 5.01 -11.29
CA ASP A 190 6.84 5.93 -11.74
C ASP A 190 7.07 7.00 -10.65
N VAL A 191 8.24 6.97 -10.02
CA VAL A 191 8.74 8.08 -9.20
C VAL A 191 9.92 8.66 -9.97
N ILE A 192 9.81 9.88 -10.47
CA ILE A 192 10.92 10.59 -11.12
C ILE A 192 11.65 11.37 -10.03
N LEU A 193 12.95 11.09 -9.84
CA LEU A 193 13.87 11.95 -9.09
C LEU A 193 14.52 12.97 -10.02
#